data_AF-A0A1U9NUK4-F1
#
_entry.id   AF-A0A1U9NUK4-F1
#
_cell.length_a   1.000
_cell.length_b   1.000
_cell.length_c   1.000
_cell.angle_alpha   90.00
_cell.angle_beta   90.00
_cell.angle_gamma   90.00
#
_symmetry.space_group_name_H-M   'P 1'
#
loop_
_entity.id
_entity.type
_entity.pdbx_description
1 polymer ?
#
loop_
_entity_poly.entity_id
_entity_poly.type
_entity_poly.pdbx_seq_one_letter_code
_entity_poly.pdbx_strand_id
1 'polypeptide(L)'
;MHVDLPVDSAIMLGSPGVGVDHAKDLNIPPDRIFAATADHDLINLAPPVGRDPLSPKAWWDTFDDHTIVHGTDPTTDDFGGQVFEVPDGKWPVEDWEMMPAHSQYWDDKPLRSLAGIVTGGKP
;
A
#
# COMPACT_ATOMS: atom_id res chain seq x y z
N MET A 1 -7.71 -8.07 -18.53
CA MET A 1 -9.16 -7.82 -18.30
C MET A 1 -9.21 -6.50 -17.54
N HIS A 2 -9.93 -5.50 -18.02
CA HIS A 2 -10.04 -4.21 -17.32
C HIS A 2 -11.07 -4.33 -16.21
N VAL A 3 -10.74 -3.86 -15.01
CA VAL A 3 -11.69 -3.77 -13.89
C VAL A 3 -12.39 -2.44 -14.02
N ASP A 4 -13.65 -2.44 -14.48
CA ASP A 4 -14.49 -1.24 -14.42
C ASP A 4 -14.99 -1.07 -12.97
N LEU A 5 -14.23 -0.33 -12.16
CA LEU A 5 -14.65 0.05 -10.83
C LEU A 5 -15.74 1.15 -10.94
N PRO A 6 -16.92 0.99 -10.33
CA PRO A 6 -18.00 1.98 -10.40
C PRO A 6 -17.76 3.15 -9.43
N VAL A 7 -16.58 3.77 -9.48
CA VAL A 7 -16.14 4.85 -8.60
C VAL A 7 -15.44 5.96 -9.39
N ASP A 8 -15.54 7.20 -8.92
CA ASP A 8 -14.88 8.36 -9.55
C ASP A 8 -13.43 8.55 -9.08
N SER A 9 -13.05 7.93 -7.97
CA SER A 9 -11.75 8.07 -7.30
C SER A 9 -11.45 6.83 -6.45
N ALA A 10 -10.18 6.54 -6.23
CA ALA A 10 -9.74 5.40 -5.43
C ALA A 10 -8.59 5.81 -4.49
N ILE A 11 -8.59 5.26 -3.28
CA ILE A 11 -7.49 5.40 -2.32
C ILE A 11 -6.97 4.00 -1.98
N MET A 12 -5.66 3.80 -2.09
CA MET A 12 -4.95 2.53 -1.88
C MET A 12 -4.05 2.66 -0.65
N LEU A 13 -4.17 1.73 0.30
CA LEU A 13 -3.45 1.79 1.57
C LEU A 13 -2.85 0.43 1.89
N GLY A 14 -1.62 0.44 2.39
CA GLY A 14 -0.92 -0.76 2.82
C GLY A 14 -0.29 -1.50 1.65
N SER A 15 -0.71 -2.75 1.41
CA SER A 15 0.03 -3.61 0.49
C SER A 15 -0.02 -3.15 -0.97
N PRO A 16 1.11 -3.29 -1.70
CA PRO A 16 1.15 -3.26 -3.16
C PRO A 16 0.12 -4.19 -3.78
N GLY A 17 -0.15 -4.04 -5.07
CA GLY A 17 -0.95 -5.04 -5.79
C GLY A 17 -2.42 -4.73 -5.98
N VAL A 18 -2.71 -3.65 -6.71
CA VAL A 18 -4.08 -3.20 -6.97
C VAL A 18 -4.69 -3.83 -8.23
N GLY A 19 -4.09 -4.91 -8.74
CA GLY A 19 -4.56 -5.68 -9.88
C GLY A 19 -4.15 -5.15 -11.27
N VAL A 20 -3.39 -4.06 -11.32
CA VAL A 20 -2.81 -3.49 -12.55
C VAL A 20 -1.41 -2.91 -12.28
N ASP A 21 -0.68 -2.61 -13.36
CA ASP A 21 0.68 -2.07 -13.27
C ASP A 21 0.73 -0.54 -13.27
N HIS A 22 -0.29 0.14 -13.79
CA HIS A 22 -0.35 1.60 -13.81
C HIS A 22 -1.72 2.13 -13.40
N ALA A 23 -1.75 3.29 -12.77
CA ALA A 23 -2.96 4.01 -12.38
C ALA A 23 -3.96 4.16 -13.55
N LYS A 24 -3.47 4.51 -14.75
CA LYS A 24 -4.28 4.65 -15.97
C LYS A 24 -5.04 3.36 -16.36
N ASP A 25 -4.56 2.20 -15.93
CA ASP A 25 -5.14 0.90 -16.29
C ASP A 25 -6.39 0.56 -15.45
N LEU A 26 -6.67 1.34 -14.39
CA LEU A 26 -7.88 1.26 -13.55
C LEU A 26 -9.11 1.95 -14.15
N ASN A 27 -8.99 2.60 -15.31
CA ASN A 27 -10.06 3.38 -15.93
C ASN A 27 -10.58 4.55 -15.05
N ILE A 28 -9.72 5.05 -14.15
CA ILE A 28 -9.94 6.26 -13.34
C ILE A 28 -8.84 7.27 -13.72
N PRO A 29 -9.14 8.57 -13.83
CA PRO A 29 -8.12 9.59 -14.05
C PRO A 29 -6.98 9.48 -13.01
N PRO A 30 -5.69 9.44 -13.40
CA PRO A 30 -4.58 9.26 -12.47
C PRO A 30 -4.49 10.32 -11.36
N ASP A 31 -5.00 11.53 -11.59
CA ASP A 31 -5.12 12.61 -10.60
C ASP A 31 -6.21 12.35 -9.54
N ARG A 32 -6.95 11.25 -9.66
CA ARG A 32 -8.00 10.79 -8.73
C ARG A 32 -7.71 9.42 -8.13
N ILE A 33 -6.49 8.92 -8.33
CA ILE A 33 -5.98 7.70 -7.72
C ILE A 33 -4.96 8.13 -6.67
N PHE A 34 -5.20 7.76 -5.42
CA PHE A 34 -4.35 8.13 -4.29
C PHE A 34 -3.76 6.89 -3.64
N ALA A 35 -2.53 6.99 -3.15
CA ALA A 35 -1.85 5.90 -2.47
C ALA A 35 -1.05 6.41 -1.27
N ALA A 36 -1.00 5.62 -0.21
CA ALA A 36 -0.10 5.85 0.92
C ALA A 36 0.27 4.52 1.59
N THR A 37 1.50 4.45 2.08
CA THR A 37 2.01 3.35 2.90
C THR A 37 2.75 3.98 4.08
N ALA A 38 2.53 3.49 5.29
CA ALA A 38 3.22 3.99 6.46
C ALA A 38 4.67 3.51 6.47
N ASP A 39 5.62 4.38 6.86
CA ASP A 39 7.05 4.07 6.81
C ASP A 39 7.44 2.83 7.62
N HIS A 40 6.84 2.64 8.81
CA HIS A 40 7.10 1.49 9.66
C HIS A 40 6.21 0.26 9.33
N ASP A 41 5.43 0.32 8.25
CA ASP A 41 4.70 -0.84 7.77
C ASP A 41 5.68 -1.88 7.21
N LEU A 42 5.69 -3.07 7.82
CA LEU A 42 6.55 -4.18 7.38
C LEU A 42 6.27 -4.62 5.94
N ILE A 43 5.15 -4.20 5.36
CA ILE A 43 4.87 -4.45 3.95
C ILE A 43 5.85 -3.77 2.99
N ASN A 44 6.54 -2.70 3.43
CA ASN A 44 7.66 -2.10 2.67
C ASN A 44 8.85 -3.07 2.51
N LEU A 45 8.90 -4.12 3.35
CA LEU A 45 9.90 -5.19 3.29
C LEU A 45 9.34 -6.46 2.64
N ALA A 46 8.09 -6.43 2.16
CA ALA A 46 7.44 -7.61 1.61
C ALA A 46 8.22 -8.12 0.39
N PRO A 47 8.64 -9.39 0.43
CA PRO A 47 9.43 -9.99 -0.61
C PRO A 47 8.48 -10.39 -1.74
N PRO A 48 8.94 -11.26 -2.63
CA PRO A 48 8.26 -11.44 -3.89
C PRO A 48 7.56 -12.85 -4.12
N VAL A 49 6.39 -13.02 -4.80
CA VAL A 49 5.50 -14.23 -4.78
C VAL A 49 6.18 -15.53 -5.16
N GLY A 50 6.02 -16.56 -4.30
CA GLY A 50 6.36 -17.96 -4.63
C GLY A 50 6.78 -18.90 -3.49
N ARG A 51 6.75 -18.49 -2.20
CA ARG A 51 7.34 -19.29 -1.09
C ARG A 51 6.45 -19.44 0.15
N ASP A 52 6.64 -20.57 0.86
CA ASP A 52 5.89 -20.98 2.05
C ASP A 52 6.10 -20.04 3.24
N PRO A 53 5.07 -19.28 3.67
CA PRO A 53 5.18 -18.18 4.63
C PRO A 53 5.45 -18.62 6.08
N LEU A 54 5.39 -19.92 6.39
CA LEU A 54 5.68 -20.46 7.72
C LEU A 54 7.03 -21.17 7.81
N SER A 55 7.77 -21.24 6.70
CA SER A 55 9.11 -21.83 6.72
C SER A 55 10.11 -20.85 7.35
N PRO A 56 11.04 -21.31 8.22
CA PRO A 56 12.16 -20.48 8.69
C PRO A 56 13.00 -19.92 7.53
N LYS A 57 12.96 -20.60 6.38
CA LYS A 57 13.61 -20.16 5.15
C LYS A 57 12.91 -18.96 4.53
N ALA A 58 11.58 -18.82 4.62
CA ALA A 58 10.87 -17.64 4.12
C ALA A 58 11.38 -16.33 4.73
N TRP A 59 11.72 -16.32 6.02
CA TRP A 59 12.35 -15.17 6.68
C TRP A 59 13.72 -14.80 6.11
N TRP A 60 14.52 -15.78 5.67
CA TRP A 60 15.83 -15.56 5.03
C TRP A 60 15.70 -15.27 3.53
N ASP A 61 14.75 -15.94 2.87
CA ASP A 61 14.38 -15.80 1.47
C ASP A 61 13.67 -14.46 1.21
N THR A 62 13.12 -13.81 2.24
CA THR A 62 12.62 -12.41 2.20
C THR A 62 13.71 -11.45 1.72
N PHE A 63 14.98 -11.79 1.99
CA PHE A 63 16.13 -10.95 1.70
C PHE A 63 16.88 -11.33 0.40
N ASP A 64 16.46 -12.35 -0.37
CA ASP A 64 17.36 -12.98 -1.36
C ASP A 64 16.81 -13.30 -2.78
N ASP A 65 15.61 -12.92 -3.27
CA ASP A 65 15.28 -13.24 -4.70
C ASP A 65 14.33 -12.40 -5.59
N HIS A 66 13.94 -11.17 -5.24
CA HIS A 66 13.39 -10.15 -6.18
C HIS A 66 12.12 -10.42 -7.11
N THR A 67 11.22 -11.40 -6.91
CA THR A 67 9.94 -11.69 -7.69
C THR A 67 8.52 -11.13 -7.24
N ILE A 68 8.16 -9.82 -7.20
CA ILE A 68 7.16 -9.10 -6.29
C ILE A 68 5.83 -9.83 -5.78
N VAL A 69 5.47 -9.90 -4.45
CA VAL A 69 4.37 -10.76 -3.85
C VAL A 69 2.96 -10.30 -4.19
N HIS A 70 2.73 -9.00 -4.39
CA HIS A 70 1.37 -8.50 -4.56
C HIS A 70 1.11 -7.82 -5.92
N GLY A 71 2.15 -7.49 -6.69
CA GLY A 71 2.05 -6.69 -7.90
C GLY A 71 2.62 -5.28 -7.67
N THR A 72 2.35 -4.35 -8.59
CA THR A 72 2.95 -3.02 -8.55
C THR A 72 2.55 -2.23 -7.30
N ASP A 73 3.53 -1.57 -6.68
CA ASP A 73 3.34 -0.68 -5.54
C ASP A 73 2.73 0.65 -6.00
N PRO A 74 1.52 1.00 -5.52
CA PRO A 74 0.82 2.19 -5.97
C PRO A 74 1.43 3.50 -5.46
N THR A 75 2.40 3.45 -4.55
CA THR A 75 3.14 4.62 -4.04
C THR A 75 4.36 4.98 -4.89
N THR A 76 4.67 4.20 -5.93
CA THR A 76 5.81 4.46 -6.82
C THR A 76 5.46 5.44 -7.93
N ASP A 77 6.46 6.20 -8.39
CA ASP A 77 6.33 7.09 -9.56
C ASP A 77 5.88 6.32 -10.83
N ASP A 78 6.34 5.07 -10.98
CA ASP A 78 6.02 4.21 -12.13
C ASP A 78 4.53 3.85 -12.18
N PHE A 79 3.88 3.68 -11.02
CA PHE A 79 2.44 3.46 -10.96
C PHE A 79 1.65 4.69 -11.43
N GLY A 80 2.12 5.90 -11.12
CA GLY A 80 1.63 7.15 -11.68
C GLY A 80 0.34 7.71 -11.06
N GLY A 81 0.04 7.35 -9.81
CA GLY A 81 -1.02 7.97 -8.99
C GLY A 81 -0.55 9.19 -8.19
N GLN A 82 -1.41 9.71 -7.32
CA GLN A 82 -1.06 10.72 -6.30
C GLN A 82 -0.62 10.02 -5.02
N VAL A 83 0.56 10.36 -4.49
CA VAL A 83 1.03 9.87 -3.20
C VAL A 83 0.76 10.90 -2.12
N PHE A 84 0.31 10.46 -0.95
CA PHE A 84 0.10 11.34 0.19
C PHE A 84 0.67 10.76 1.47
N GLU A 85 0.95 11.62 2.44
CA GLU A 85 1.57 11.22 3.68
C GLU A 85 0.53 10.71 4.69
N VAL A 86 0.87 9.59 5.31
CA VAL A 86 0.25 9.12 6.56
C VAL A 86 1.34 9.06 7.63
N PRO A 87 0.99 9.23 8.91
CA PRO A 87 1.91 8.94 10.00
C PRO A 87 2.64 7.60 9.84
N ASP A 88 3.92 7.56 10.21
CA ASP A 88 4.83 6.41 10.05
C ASP A 88 4.31 5.11 10.67
N GLY A 89 3.38 5.19 11.62
CA GLY A 89 2.91 4.07 12.41
C GLY A 89 3.89 3.65 13.50
N LYS A 90 3.51 2.64 14.27
CA LYS A 90 4.35 2.03 15.31
C LYS A 90 5.37 1.09 14.70
N TRP A 91 6.47 0.89 15.43
CA TRP A 91 7.47 -0.08 15.00
C TRP A 91 6.92 -1.51 15.06
N PRO A 92 7.46 -2.43 14.25
CA PRO A 92 7.13 -3.84 14.34
C PRO A 92 7.42 -4.40 15.73
N VAL A 93 6.55 -5.29 16.24
CA VAL A 93 6.65 -5.92 17.57
C VAL A 93 6.40 -4.95 18.74
N GLU A 94 6.11 -3.67 18.47
CA GLU A 94 5.59 -2.75 19.48
C GLU A 94 4.23 -3.25 20.01
N ASP A 95 4.00 -3.12 21.32
CA ASP A 95 2.78 -3.58 21.99
C ASP A 95 2.39 -5.06 21.76
N TRP A 96 3.37 -5.92 21.45
CA TRP A 96 3.18 -7.34 21.12
C TRP A 96 2.42 -7.59 19.80
N GLU A 97 2.31 -6.57 18.94
CA GLU A 97 1.72 -6.67 17.62
C GLU A 97 2.82 -6.82 16.56
N MET A 98 2.70 -7.79 15.65
CA MET A 98 3.75 -8.05 14.65
C MET A 98 3.85 -6.93 13.61
N MET A 99 2.73 -6.38 13.14
CA MET A 99 2.68 -5.34 12.09
C MET A 99 1.65 -4.25 12.46
N PRO A 100 1.86 -3.50 13.55
CA PRO A 100 0.87 -2.55 14.04
C PRO A 100 0.56 -1.47 12.97
N ALA A 101 1.60 -0.89 12.37
CA ALA A 101 1.46 0.13 11.32
C ALA A 101 0.55 -0.30 10.15
N HIS A 102 0.47 -1.60 9.85
CA HIS A 102 -0.33 -2.14 8.75
C HIS A 102 -1.85 -1.95 8.91
N SER A 103 -2.33 -1.68 10.13
CA SER A 103 -3.74 -1.35 10.39
C SER A 103 -3.95 0.08 10.89
N GLN A 104 -2.88 0.82 11.19
CA GLN A 104 -2.99 2.16 11.77
C GLN A 104 -3.49 3.23 10.81
N TYR A 105 -3.63 2.92 9.52
CA TYR A 105 -4.36 3.76 8.56
C TYR A 105 -5.78 4.15 9.02
N TRP A 106 -6.34 3.41 9.97
CA TRP A 106 -7.65 3.65 10.57
C TRP A 106 -7.62 4.39 11.91
N ASP A 107 -6.44 4.83 12.38
CA ASP A 107 -6.31 5.68 13.56
C ASP A 107 -6.74 7.12 13.27
N ASP A 108 -7.04 7.91 14.31
CA ASP A 108 -7.58 9.28 14.17
C ASP A 108 -6.70 10.19 13.29
N LYS A 109 -5.38 10.06 13.36
CA LYS A 109 -4.46 10.90 12.57
C LYS A 109 -4.49 10.54 11.08
N PRO A 110 -4.20 9.30 10.63
CA PRO A 110 -4.32 8.95 9.22
C PRO A 110 -5.73 9.15 8.65
N LEU A 111 -6.78 8.89 9.45
CA LEU A 111 -8.17 9.14 9.04
C LEU A 111 -8.45 10.60 8.68
N ARG A 112 -7.77 11.57 9.31
CA ARG A 112 -7.90 12.99 8.95
C ARG A 112 -7.30 13.28 7.57
N SER A 113 -6.15 12.68 7.23
CA SER A 113 -5.56 12.79 5.90
C SER A 113 -6.51 12.20 4.84
N LEU A 114 -7.05 11.01 5.11
CA LEU A 114 -8.04 10.35 4.26
C LEU A 114 -9.31 11.20 4.08
N ALA A 115 -9.84 11.76 5.17
CA ALA A 115 -11.00 12.64 5.12
C ALA A 115 -10.72 13.90 4.31
N GLY A 116 -9.49 14.45 4.37
CA GLY A 116 -9.05 15.56 3.53
C GLY A 116 -9.24 15.26 2.05
N ILE A 117 -8.74 14.11 1.59
CA ILE A 117 -8.86 13.67 0.19
C ILE A 117 -10.34 13.44 -0.18
N VAL A 118 -11.08 12.68 0.65
CA VAL A 118 -12.50 12.34 0.39
C VAL A 118 -13.39 13.57 0.32
N THR A 119 -13.07 14.63 1.07
CA THR A 119 -13.84 15.90 1.07
C THR A 119 -13.39 16.90 0.00
N GLY A 120 -12.51 16.48 -0.92
CA GLY A 120 -12.05 17.30 -2.06
C GLY A 120 -10.85 18.20 -1.74
N GLY A 121 -10.19 17.98 -0.60
CA GLY A 121 -8.87 18.51 -0.32
C GLY A 121 -7.83 17.88 -1.26
N LYS A 122 -6.73 18.59 -1.46
CA LYS A 122 -5.55 18.03 -2.14
C LYS A 122 -4.66 17.35 -1.10
N PRO A 123 -3.96 16.27 -1.48
CA PRO A 123 -2.91 15.70 -0.64
C PRO A 123 -1.81 16.74 -0.34
#